data_AF-A0A949B7A2-F1
#
_entry.id   AF-A0A949B7A2-F1
#
_cell.length_a   1.000
_cell.length_b   1.000
_cell.length_c   1.000
_cell.angle_alpha   90.00
_cell.angle_beta   90.00
_cell.angle_gamma   90.00
#
_symmetry.space_group_name_H-M   'P 1'
#
loop_
_entity.id
_entity.type
_entity.pdbx_description
1 polymer ?
#
loop_
_entity_poly.entity_id
_entity_poly.type
_entity_poly.pdbx_seq_one_letter_code
_entity_poly.pdbx_strand_id
1 'polypeptide(L)'
;MTITEQIAKNIIKKLIKGEDYRIEVVALINAEFLQFAIDFFKRIVDAKLKSKDITIDWYKKEFLNPELIARDIAINSGLNKKTIHNMFNSSTKEIVIYAANEHYDALYKTKTVKNIVIMNSNKNILFLFTYFNLL
;
A
#
# COMPACT_ATOMS: atom_id res chain seq x y z
N MET A 1 6.89 8.27 -3.92
CA MET A 1 7.64 9.33 -3.24
C MET A 1 8.05 10.47 -4.17
N THR A 2 7.77 11.71 -3.76
CA THR A 2 8.40 12.92 -4.29
C THR A 2 9.12 13.57 -3.12
N ILE A 3 10.42 13.81 -3.22
CA ILE A 3 11.19 14.50 -2.18
C ILE A 3 10.98 15.99 -2.39
N THR A 4 10.43 16.69 -1.39
CA THR A 4 10.28 18.14 -1.47
C THR A 4 11.64 18.82 -1.38
N GLU A 5 11.77 20.02 -1.96
CA GLU A 5 13.02 20.80 -1.90
C GLU A 5 13.49 21.00 -0.45
N GLN A 6 12.55 21.25 0.47
CA GLN A 6 12.86 21.42 1.88
C GLN A 6 13.48 20.16 2.51
N ILE A 7 12.95 18.98 2.16
CA ILE A 7 13.48 17.71 2.70
C ILE A 7 14.81 17.37 2.03
N ALA A 8 14.96 17.63 0.74
CA ALA A 8 16.26 17.50 0.06
C ALA A 8 17.32 18.40 0.72
N LYS A 9 16.98 19.65 1.04
CA LYS A 9 17.87 20.58 1.74
C LYS A 9 18.25 20.08 3.14
N ASN A 10 17.31 19.50 3.89
CA ASN A 10 17.58 18.92 5.20
C ASN A 10 18.52 17.71 5.10
N ILE A 11 18.27 16.81 4.14
CA ILE A 11 19.12 15.65 3.87
C ILE A 11 20.55 16.11 3.55
N ILE A 12 20.72 17.05 2.61
CA ILE A 12 22.03 17.59 2.20
C ILE A 12 22.75 18.23 3.40
N LYS A 13 22.03 19.03 4.20
CA LYS A 13 22.60 19.69 5.38
C LYS A 13 23.12 18.68 6.40
N LYS A 14 22.37 17.61 6.67
CA LYS A 14 22.78 16.54 7.59
C LYS A 14 23.98 15.77 7.04
N LEU A 15 23.94 15.43 5.75
CA LEU A 15 25.03 14.72 5.07
C LEU A 15 26.35 15.49 5.13
N ILE A 16 26.34 16.79 4.81
CA ILE A 16 27.55 17.64 4.85
C ILE A 16 28.12 17.75 6.27
N LYS A 17 27.26 17.69 7.29
CA LYS A 17 27.67 17.76 8.70
C LYS A 17 28.07 16.40 9.30
N GLY A 18 27.99 15.31 8.54
CA GLY A 18 28.18 13.96 9.08
C GLY A 18 27.07 13.50 10.05
N GLU A 19 25.92 14.18 10.05
CA GLU A 19 24.75 13.82 10.84
C GLU A 19 23.94 12.72 10.12
N ASP A 20 23.20 11.92 10.89
CA ASP A 20 22.36 10.87 10.31
C ASP A 20 21.17 11.48 9.55
N TYR A 21 21.25 11.48 8.22
CA TYR A 21 20.19 11.95 7.34
C TYR A 21 19.06 10.93 7.17
N ARG A 22 19.25 9.66 7.55
CA ARG A 22 18.27 8.58 7.33
C ARG A 22 16.97 8.85 8.08
N ILE A 23 17.02 9.61 9.18
CA ILE A 23 15.82 10.03 9.91
C ILE A 23 14.85 10.83 9.03
N GLU A 24 15.35 11.67 8.12
CA GLU A 24 14.53 12.44 7.18
C GLU A 24 13.87 11.50 6.14
N VAL A 25 14.63 10.49 5.69
CA VAL A 25 14.14 9.48 4.73
C VAL A 25 13.07 8.60 5.36
N VAL A 26 13.26 8.17 6.61
CA VAL A 26 12.27 7.37 7.34
C VAL A 26 11.00 8.19 7.59
N ALA A 27 11.12 9.48 7.95
CA ALA A 27 9.97 10.35 8.12
C ALA A 27 9.15 10.48 6.82
N LEU A 28 9.82 10.61 5.67
CA LEU A 28 9.18 10.61 4.35
C LEU A 28 8.41 9.30 4.07
N ILE A 29 9.05 8.16 4.30
CA ILE A 29 8.44 6.84 4.09
C ILE A 29 7.20 6.68 4.98
N ASN A 30 7.30 7.06 6.25
CA ASN A 30 6.21 6.98 7.21
C ASN A 30 5.04 7.89 6.83
N ALA A 31 5.32 9.09 6.33
CA ALA A 31 4.28 10.01 5.86
C ALA A 31 3.56 9.47 4.61
N GLU A 32 4.30 8.93 3.63
CA GLU A 32 3.71 8.32 2.42
C GLU A 32 2.88 7.08 2.79
N PHE A 33 3.37 6.25 3.70
CA PHE A 33 2.64 5.09 4.21
C PHE A 33 1.36 5.49 4.96
N LEU A 34 1.43 6.50 5.83
CA LEU A 34 0.26 6.99 6.56
C LEU A 34 -0.81 7.53 5.61
N GLN A 35 -0.40 8.31 4.60
CA GLN A 35 -1.32 8.81 3.59
C GLN A 35 -1.98 7.66 2.81
N PHE A 36 -1.19 6.67 2.39
CA PHE A 36 -1.70 5.45 1.77
C PHE A 36 -2.74 4.74 2.67
N ALA A 37 -2.42 4.55 3.95
CA ALA A 37 -3.32 3.88 4.89
C ALA A 37 -4.65 4.65 5.07
N ILE A 38 -4.58 5.98 5.18
CA ILE A 38 -5.77 6.83 5.27
C ILE A 38 -6.65 6.67 4.02
N ASP A 39 -6.06 6.74 2.83
CA ASP A 39 -6.82 6.65 1.58
C ASP A 39 -7.37 5.24 1.33
N PHE A 40 -6.62 4.21 1.74
CA PHE A 40 -7.10 2.83 1.78
C PHE A 40 -8.35 2.70 2.66
N PHE A 41 -8.28 3.19 3.91
CA PHE A 41 -9.41 3.07 4.83
C PHE A 41 -10.62 3.88 4.38
N LYS A 42 -10.45 5.08 3.79
CA LYS A 42 -11.57 5.83 3.20
C LYS A 42 -12.36 5.01 2.18
N ARG A 43 -11.68 4.31 1.27
CA ARG A 43 -12.34 3.44 0.28
C ARG A 43 -13.09 2.28 0.93
N ILE A 44 -12.56 1.71 2.01
CA ILE A 44 -13.22 0.65 2.78
C ILE A 44 -14.50 1.19 3.46
N VAL A 45 -14.42 2.37 4.10
CA VAL A 45 -15.58 3.03 4.70
C VAL A 45 -16.65 3.30 3.64
N ASP A 46 -16.27 3.89 2.51
CA ASP A 46 -17.20 4.19 1.41
C ASP A 46 -17.88 2.94 0.87
N ALA A 47 -17.15 1.83 0.75
CA ALA A 47 -17.72 0.56 0.32
C ALA A 47 -18.74 0.01 1.34
N LYS A 48 -18.43 0.07 2.64
CA LYS A 48 -19.37 -0.36 3.70
C LYS A 48 -20.60 0.53 3.80
N LEU A 49 -20.45 1.85 3.66
CA LEU A 49 -21.59 2.78 3.64
C LEU A 49 -22.54 2.49 2.46
N LYS A 50 -22.00 1.96 1.36
CA LYS A 50 -22.77 1.51 0.18
C LYS A 50 -23.25 0.06 0.29
N SER A 51 -23.19 -0.54 1.48
CA SER A 51 -23.56 -1.95 1.74
C SER A 51 -22.86 -2.96 0.83
N LYS A 52 -21.63 -2.64 0.35
CA LYS A 52 -20.84 -3.58 -0.45
C LYS A 52 -20.17 -4.58 0.47
N ASP A 53 -20.21 -5.85 0.08
CA ASP A 53 -19.37 -6.84 0.72
C ASP A 53 -17.90 -6.64 0.35
N ILE A 54 -17.01 -6.76 1.33
CA ILE A 54 -15.58 -6.48 1.18
C ILE A 54 -14.86 -7.80 1.18
N THR A 55 -14.77 -8.39 -0.01
CA THR A 55 -14.12 -9.68 -0.28
C THR A 55 -12.75 -9.48 -0.94
N ILE A 56 -12.03 -10.58 -1.18
CA ILE A 56 -10.80 -10.56 -1.96
C ILE A 56 -11.03 -10.04 -3.39
N ASP A 57 -12.14 -10.45 -4.01
CA ASP A 57 -12.50 -10.03 -5.38
C ASP A 57 -12.83 -8.54 -5.42
N TRP A 58 -13.46 -8.04 -4.36
CA TRP A 58 -13.68 -6.60 -4.21
C TRP A 58 -12.35 -5.84 -4.16
N TYR A 59 -11.35 -6.32 -3.41
CA TYR A 59 -10.04 -5.67 -3.35
C TYR A 59 -9.39 -5.61 -4.74
N LYS A 60 -9.34 -6.73 -5.47
CA LYS A 60 -8.78 -6.77 -6.83
C LYS A 60 -9.49 -5.78 -7.75
N LYS A 61 -10.83 -5.76 -7.71
CA LYS A 61 -11.65 -4.86 -8.53
C LYS A 61 -11.47 -3.38 -8.18
N GLU A 62 -11.23 -3.06 -6.91
CA GLU A 62 -11.15 -1.68 -6.43
C GLU A 62 -9.72 -1.12 -6.54
N PHE A 63 -8.72 -1.93 -6.20
CA PHE A 63 -7.33 -1.50 -6.02
C PHE A 63 -6.36 -2.02 -7.09
N LEU A 64 -6.69 -3.10 -7.80
CA LEU A 64 -5.88 -3.64 -8.91
C LEU A 64 -6.58 -3.49 -10.27
N ASN A 65 -7.54 -2.56 -10.35
CA ASN A 65 -8.32 -2.28 -11.54
C ASN A 65 -7.41 -1.80 -12.70
N PRO A 66 -7.49 -2.39 -13.90
CA PRO A 66 -6.76 -1.93 -15.08
C PRO A 66 -6.99 -0.46 -15.44
N GLU A 67 -8.09 0.17 -15.03
CA GLU A 67 -8.32 1.61 -15.27
C GLU A 67 -7.43 2.52 -14.42
N LEU A 68 -6.86 2.00 -13.32
CA LEU A 68 -5.92 2.76 -12.50
C LEU A 68 -4.58 2.95 -13.22
N ILE A 69 -3.82 3.95 -12.76
CA ILE A 69 -2.45 4.12 -13.23
C ILE A 69 -1.59 2.95 -12.73
N ALA A 70 -0.66 2.48 -13.58
CA ALA A 70 0.17 1.32 -13.27
C ALA A 70 0.93 1.45 -11.94
N ARG A 71 1.35 2.67 -11.59
CA ARG A 71 2.05 2.93 -10.31
C ARG A 71 1.19 2.57 -9.10
N ASP A 72 -0.08 2.95 -9.10
CA ASP A 72 -0.98 2.70 -7.97
C ASP A 72 -1.31 1.21 -7.88
N ILE A 73 -1.51 0.54 -9.02
CA ILE A 73 -1.69 -0.92 -9.08
C ILE A 73 -0.50 -1.66 -8.45
N ALA A 74 0.73 -1.23 -8.76
CA ALA A 74 1.94 -1.79 -8.15
C ALA A 74 1.95 -1.54 -6.63
N ILE A 75 1.73 -0.30 -6.18
CA ILE A 75 1.74 0.05 -4.75
C ILE A 75 0.66 -0.73 -3.99
N ASN A 76 -0.56 -0.82 -4.54
CA ASN A 76 -1.69 -1.52 -3.94
C ASN A 76 -1.49 -3.04 -3.86
N SER A 77 -0.61 -3.61 -4.68
CA SER A 77 -0.20 -5.02 -4.54
C SER A 77 1.01 -5.20 -3.62
N GLY A 78 1.53 -4.13 -3.02
CA GLY A 78 2.72 -4.16 -2.17
C GLY A 78 4.03 -4.21 -2.95
N LEU A 79 4.03 -3.84 -4.24
CA LEU A 79 5.20 -3.83 -5.11
C LEU A 79 5.61 -2.41 -5.51
N ASN A 80 6.92 -2.24 -5.78
CA ASN A 80 7.43 -1.07 -6.48
C ASN A 80 7.53 -1.40 -7.99
N LYS A 81 7.19 -0.44 -8.85
CA LYS A 81 7.35 -0.57 -10.30
C LYS A 81 8.79 -0.93 -10.73
N LYS A 82 9.81 -0.45 -9.99
CA LYS A 82 11.21 -0.83 -10.19
C LYS A 82 11.46 -2.31 -9.88
N THR A 83 10.83 -2.83 -8.82
CA THR A 83 10.92 -4.26 -8.48
C THR A 83 10.31 -5.11 -9.60
N ILE A 84 9.14 -4.73 -10.11
CA ILE A 84 8.50 -5.39 -11.25
C ILE A 84 9.42 -5.35 -12.48
N HIS A 85 10.00 -4.18 -12.78
CA HIS A 85 10.95 -4.07 -13.89
C HIS A 85 12.14 -5.01 -13.73
N ASN A 86 12.73 -5.10 -12.54
CA ASN A 86 13.87 -5.98 -12.30
C ASN A 86 13.51 -7.47 -12.40
N MET A 87 12.27 -7.85 -12.07
CA MET A 87 11.79 -9.24 -12.12
C MET A 87 11.41 -9.66 -13.55
N PHE A 88 10.79 -8.76 -14.32
CA PHE A 88 10.19 -9.07 -15.62
C PHE A 88 10.90 -8.39 -16.80
N ASN A 89 12.01 -7.68 -16.54
CA ASN A 89 12.72 -6.81 -17.49
C ASN A 89 11.83 -5.76 -18.18
N SER A 90 10.67 -5.45 -17.61
CA SER A 90 9.69 -4.54 -18.18
C SER A 90 8.72 -4.05 -17.13
N SER A 91 8.13 -2.88 -17.38
CA SER A 91 7.14 -2.27 -16.49
C SER A 91 6.01 -1.60 -17.27
N THR A 92 5.65 -2.19 -18.42
CA THR A 92 4.43 -1.82 -19.14
C THR A 92 3.21 -2.06 -18.24
N LYS A 93 2.09 -1.42 -18.57
CA LYS A 93 0.88 -1.46 -17.73
C LYS A 93 0.37 -2.91 -17.57
N GLU A 94 0.45 -3.69 -18.63
CA GLU A 94 0.04 -5.09 -18.70
C GLU A 94 0.89 -5.95 -17.76
N ILE A 95 2.21 -5.78 -17.79
CA ILE A 95 3.14 -6.52 -16.93
C ILE A 95 2.97 -6.12 -15.47
N VAL A 96 2.71 -4.83 -15.20
CA VAL A 96 2.41 -4.38 -13.85
C VAL A 96 1.12 -4.98 -13.32
N ILE A 97 0.05 -5.02 -14.13
CA ILE A 97 -1.22 -5.65 -13.73
C ILE A 97 -1.01 -7.14 -13.45
N TYR A 98 -0.28 -7.85 -14.31
CA TYR A 98 0.04 -9.26 -14.12
C TYR A 98 0.81 -9.49 -12.82
N ALA A 99 1.96 -8.82 -12.66
CA ALA A 99 2.80 -8.96 -11.48
C ALA A 99 2.07 -8.58 -10.18
N ALA A 100 1.23 -7.55 -10.22
CA ALA A 100 0.44 -7.11 -9.08
C ALA A 100 -0.60 -8.14 -8.64
N ASN A 101 -1.31 -8.76 -9.59
CA ASN A 101 -2.29 -9.80 -9.28
C ASN A 101 -1.62 -11.06 -8.73
N GLU A 102 -0.53 -11.53 -9.37
CA GLU A 102 0.23 -12.69 -8.91
C GLU A 102 0.78 -12.48 -7.48
N HIS A 103 1.38 -11.33 -7.22
CA HIS A 103 1.93 -11.02 -5.90
C HIS A 103 0.84 -10.88 -4.84
N TYR A 104 -0.29 -10.25 -5.17
CA TYR A 104 -1.42 -10.17 -4.26
C TYR A 104 -1.99 -11.55 -3.92
N ASP A 105 -2.13 -12.44 -4.91
CA ASP A 105 -2.60 -13.81 -4.69
C ASP A 105 -1.62 -14.62 -3.84
N ALA A 106 -0.31 -14.46 -4.05
CA ALA A 106 0.70 -15.07 -3.20
C ALA A 106 0.61 -14.55 -1.76
N LEU A 107 0.44 -13.24 -1.56
CA LEU A 107 0.27 -12.64 -0.24
C LEU A 107 -1.00 -13.15 0.45
N TYR A 108 -2.12 -13.27 -0.28
CA TYR A 108 -3.36 -13.80 0.29
C TYR A 108 -3.24 -15.27 0.68
N LYS A 109 -2.64 -16.09 -0.20
CA LYS A 109 -2.40 -17.52 0.07
C LYS A 109 -1.45 -17.74 1.25
N THR A 110 -0.46 -16.86 1.44
CA THR A 110 0.54 -16.96 2.53
C THR A 110 0.09 -16.30 3.83
N LYS A 111 -0.82 -15.33 3.81
CA LYS A 111 -1.28 -14.62 5.02
C LYS A 111 -2.52 -15.24 5.68
N THR A 112 -2.22 -15.91 6.78
CA THR A 112 -2.72 -15.77 8.17
C THR A 112 -3.80 -14.74 8.57
N VAL A 113 -4.09 -13.68 7.80
CA VAL A 113 -5.10 -12.66 8.17
C VAL A 113 -6.46 -13.15 7.71
N LYS A 114 -7.10 -14.01 8.52
CA LYS A 114 -8.38 -14.63 8.17
C LYS A 114 -9.56 -13.67 8.26
N ASN A 115 -9.52 -12.67 9.15
CA ASN A 115 -10.66 -11.81 9.44
C ASN A 115 -10.24 -10.35 9.60
N ILE A 116 -10.86 -9.45 8.83
CA ILE A 116 -11.02 -8.05 9.19
C ILE A 116 -12.43 -7.93 9.75
N VAL A 117 -12.57 -7.96 11.08
CA VAL A 117 -13.89 -7.75 11.70
C VAL A 117 -14.12 -6.25 11.79
N ILE A 118 -15.08 -5.76 11.00
CA ILE A 118 -15.54 -4.38 11.06
C ILE A 118 -16.80 -4.34 11.92
N MET A 119 -16.65 -3.92 13.18
CA MET A 119 -17.79 -3.70 14.07
C MET A 119 -18.37 -2.31 13.82
N ASN A 120 -19.65 -2.23 13.45
CA ASN A 120 -20.36 -0.97 13.32
C ASN A 120 -21.09 -0.66 14.64
N SER A 121 -20.65 0.38 15.34
CA SER A 121 -21.39 0.96 16.46
C SER A 121 -21.56 2.45 16.22
N ASN A 122 -22.75 2.84 15.78
CA ASN A 122 -23.35 4.18 15.69
C ASN A 122 -22.53 5.37 15.11
N LYS A 123 -21.27 5.18 14.67
CA LYS A 123 -20.37 6.11 13.95
C LYS A 123 -18.91 5.63 13.84
N ASN A 124 -18.52 4.55 14.53
CA ASN A 124 -17.14 4.07 14.55
C ASN A 124 -16.96 2.81 13.70
N ILE A 125 -15.86 2.76 12.94
CA ILE A 125 -15.39 1.58 12.19
C ILE A 125 -14.13 1.09 12.89
N LEU A 126 -14.24 -0.06 13.56
CA LEU A 126 -13.10 -0.73 14.20
C LEU A 126 -12.48 -1.74 13.23
N PHE A 127 -11.16 -1.65 13.01
CA PHE A 127 -10.42 -2.65 12.25
C PHE A 127 -9.68 -3.58 13.21
N LEU A 128 -10.14 -4.83 13.36
CA LEU A 128 -9.43 -5.84 14.12
C LEU A 128 -8.52 -6.66 13.19
N PHE A 129 -7.20 -6.57 13.37
CA PHE A 129 -6.25 -7.44 12.67
C PHE A 129 -5.85 -8.59 13.60
N THR A 130 -6.22 -9.81 13.22
CA THR A 130 -5.80 -11.02 13.97
C THR A 130 -4.60 -11.64 13.26
N TYR A 131 -3.44 -11.68 13.93
CA TYR A 131 -2.24 -12.36 13.43
C TYR A 131 -2.05 -13.66 14.23
N PHE A 132 -2.04 -14.81 13.57
CA PHE A 132 -1.54 -16.05 14.16
C PHE A 132 -0.04 -16.19 13.86
N ASN A 133 0.81 -16.00 14.86
CA ASN A 133 2.20 -16.45 14.73
C ASN A 133 2.16 -17.98 14.61
N LEU A 134 2.52 -18.50 13.43
CA LEU A 134 3.01 -19.87 13.31
C LEU A 134 4.41 -19.86 13.91
N LEU A 135 4.50 -20.24 15.19
CA LEU A 135 5.73 -20.77 15.78
C LEU A 135 6.06 -22.11 15.13
#